data_AF-C5ICP4-F1
#
_entry.id   AF-C5ICP4-F1
#
_cell.length_a   1.000
_cell.length_b   1.000
_cell.length_c   1.000
_cell.angle_alpha   90.00
_cell.angle_beta   90.00
_cell.angle_gamma   90.00
#
_symmetry.space_group_name_H-M   'P 1'
#
loop_
_entity.id
_entity.type
_entity.pdbx_description
1 polymer ?
#
loop_
_entity_poly.entity_id
_entity_poly.type
_entity_poly.pdbx_seq_one_letter_code
_entity_poly.pdbx_strand_id
1 'polypeptide(L)' 'KALSRVAALCNRAEFKVGQESMPILKRDVNGDASEAALLKCCE' A
#
# COMPACT_ATOMS: atom_id res chain seq x y z
N LYS A 1 -4.69 2.70 16.57
CA LYS A 1 -3.88 3.70 15.83
C LYS A 1 -2.39 3.34 15.74
N ALA A 2 -1.76 2.76 16.77
CA ALA A 2 -0.35 2.37 16.69
C ALA A 2 -0.06 1.34 15.56
N LEU A 3 -0.88 0.30 15.43
CA LEU A 3 -0.67 -0.77 14.45
C LEU A 3 -0.67 -0.29 13.00
N SER A 4 -1.68 0.50 12.58
CA SER A 4 -1.76 1.06 11.23
C SER A 4 -0.60 2.02 10.93
N ARG A 5 -0.18 2.85 11.90
CA ARG A 5 1.02 3.68 11.74
C ARG A 5 2.29 2.86 11.59
N VAL A 6 2.45 1.78 12.36
CA VAL A 6 3.60 0.87 12.22
C VAL A 6 3.57 0.18 10.86
N ALA A 7 2.42 -0.34 10.44
CA ALA A 7 2.26 -0.99 9.14
C ALA A 7 2.52 -0.03 7.96
N ALA A 8 2.16 1.25 8.07
CA ALA A 8 2.48 2.26 7.05
C ALA A 8 3.97 2.63 7.03
N LEU A 9 4.62 2.75 8.20
CA LEU A 9 6.03 3.16 8.30
C LEU A 9 7.02 2.02 8.05
N CYS A 10 6.64 0.78 8.36
CA CYS A 10 7.48 -0.42 8.24
C CYS A 10 7.10 -1.24 7.00
N ASN A 11 6.81 -0.57 5.89
CA ASN A 11 6.46 -1.18 4.62
C ASN A 11 7.27 -0.51 3.51
N ARG A 12 7.83 -1.32 2.60
CA ARG A 12 8.61 -0.82 1.45
C ARG A 12 7.80 -0.76 0.17
N ALA A 13 6.55 -1.24 0.19
CA ALA A 13 5.70 -1.23 -0.99
C ALA A 13 5.27 0.19 -1.40
N GLU A 14 5.18 0.41 -2.70
CA GLU A 14 4.74 1.69 -3.29
C GLU A 14 3.75 1.45 -4.44
N PHE A 15 2.76 2.33 -4.59
CA PHE A 15 1.88 2.30 -5.76
C PHE A 15 2.65 2.70 -7.02
N LYS A 16 2.37 2.04 -8.14
CA LYS A 16 2.91 2.47 -9.43
C LYS A 16 2.37 3.85 -9.81
N VAL A 17 3.21 4.65 -10.47
CA VAL A 17 2.86 6.00 -10.94
C VAL A 17 1.70 5.99 -11.94
N GLY A 18 0.91 7.06 -11.96
CA GLY A 18 -0.17 7.25 -12.94
C GLY A 18 -1.49 6.54 -12.64
N GLN A 19 -1.69 6.03 -11.42
CA GLN A 19 -2.88 5.27 -11.03
C GLN A 19 -3.74 5.96 -9.95
N GLU A 20 -3.57 7.27 -9.75
CA GLU A 20 -4.25 8.04 -8.71
C GLU A 20 -5.78 8.02 -8.88
N SER A 21 -6.27 8.00 -10.12
CA SER A 21 -7.71 7.90 -10.45
C SER A 21 -8.29 6.50 -10.27
N MET A 22 -7.47 5.46 -10.08
CA MET A 22 -7.95 4.10 -9.86
C MET A 22 -8.29 3.86 -8.38
N PRO A 23 -9.30 3.01 -8.07
CA PRO A 23 -9.57 2.58 -6.71
C PRO A 23 -8.35 1.88 -6.09
N ILE A 24 -8.03 2.20 -4.82
CA ILE A 24 -6.82 1.72 -4.10
C ILE A 24 -6.63 0.21 -4.23
N LEU A 25 -7.69 -0.58 -4.04
CA LEU A 25 -7.62 -2.05 -4.12
C LEU A 25 -7.18 -2.57 -5.50
N LYS A 26 -7.44 -1.80 -6.56
CA LYS A 26 -7.10 -2.12 -7.96
C LYS A 26 -5.78 -1.51 -8.42
N ARG A 27 -5.15 -0.62 -7.62
CA ARG A 27 -3.83 -0.09 -7.95
C ARG A 27 -2.78 -1.20 -7.91
N ASP A 28 -1.86 -1.13 -8.85
CA ASP A 28 -0.70 -1.98 -8.95
C ASP A 28 0.40 -1.45 -8.01
N VAL A 29 1.14 -2.38 -7.41
CA VAL A 29 2.07 -2.10 -6.32
C VAL A 29 3.41 -2.76 -6.63
N ASN A 30 4.50 -2.02 -6.43
CA ASN A 30 5.84 -2.61 -6.37
C ASN A 30 6.08 -3.09 -4.94
N GLY A 31 6.21 -4.40 -4.74
CA GLY A 31 6.39 -5.02 -3.42
C GLY A 31 5.94 -6.48 -3.42
N ASP A 32 6.16 -7.19 -2.32
CA ASP A 32 5.61 -8.53 -2.15
C ASP A 32 4.09 -8.48 -1.91
N ALA A 33 3.40 -9.62 -2.07
CA ALA A 33 1.96 -9.71 -1.89
C ALA A 33 1.50 -9.25 -0.48
N SER A 34 2.28 -9.54 0.56
CA SER A 34 1.96 -9.19 1.94
C SER A 34 2.12 -7.69 2.21
N GLU A 35 3.23 -7.10 1.77
CA GLU A 35 3.47 -5.66 1.83
C GLU A 35 2.44 -4.86 1.01
N ALA A 36 2.06 -5.35 -0.18
CA ALA A 36 1.03 -4.73 -1.00
C ALA A 36 -0.35 -4.74 -0.35
N ALA A 37 -0.71 -5.82 0.35
CA ALA A 37 -1.96 -5.89 1.10
C ALA A 37 -1.99 -4.88 2.25
N LEU A 38 -0.88 -4.74 2.99
CA LEU A 38 -0.76 -3.76 4.07
C LEU A 38 -0.83 -2.32 3.54
N LEU A 39 -0.16 -2.03 2.42
CA LEU A 39 -0.19 -0.72 1.78
C LEU A 39 -1.63 -0.33 1.39
N LYS A 40 -2.36 -1.24 0.72
CA LYS A 40 -3.76 -1.01 0.33
C LYS A 40 -4.75 -0.91 1.49
N CYS A 41 -4.38 -1.43 2.66
CA CYS A 41 -5.23 -1.41 3.86
C CYS A 41 -4.98 -0.19 4.75
N CYS A 42 -3.76 0.36 4.73
CA CYS A 42 -3.38 1.46 5.61
C CYS A 42 -3.50 2.85 4.96
N GLU A 43 -3.55 2.92 3.62
CA GLU A 43 -3.84 4.13 2.84
C GLU A 43 -5.32 4.27 2.48
#